data_AF-A0A5C7P5P4-F1
#
_entry.id   AF-A0A5C7P5P4-F1
#
_cell.length_a   1.000
_cell.length_b   1.000
_cell.length_c   1.000
_cell.angle_alpha   90.00
_cell.angle_beta   90.00
_cell.angle_gamma   90.00
#
_symmetry.space_group_name_H-M   'P 1'
#
loop_
_entity.id
_entity.type
_entity.pdbx_description
1 polymer ?
#
loop_
_entity_poly.entity_id
_entity_poly.type
_entity_poly.pdbx_seq_one_letter_code
_entity_poly.pdbx_strand_id
1 'polypeptide(L)'
;MVVVKMENCAVALDADDDFHEVSPILSCGVYALVHRGVIVYIGQSKVMLGRIGNHRAQWGRKRGVASSAPRGILFDQVFVRPCTPEQLNALESSMIAKYQPKYNVQLRAPLPPDLLHILAATGVTMASLHSALPPPVRR
;
A
#
# COMPACT_ATOMS: atom_id res chain seq x y z
N MET A 1 -16.74 -24.68 -24.60
CA MET A 1 -16.01 -24.26 -23.38
C MET A 1 -14.66 -24.96 -23.40
N VAL A 2 -13.60 -24.26 -23.83
CA VAL A 2 -12.25 -24.84 -23.96
C VAL A 2 -11.56 -24.70 -22.61
N VAL A 3 -11.35 -25.81 -21.92
CA VAL A 3 -10.50 -25.87 -20.73
C VAL A 3 -9.07 -25.99 -21.24
N VAL A 4 -8.36 -24.87 -21.29
CA VAL A 4 -6.92 -24.89 -21.54
C VAL A 4 -6.26 -25.39 -20.26
N LYS A 5 -5.75 -26.61 -20.28
CA LYS A 5 -4.79 -27.08 -19.27
C LYS A 5 -3.56 -26.19 -19.38
N MET A 6 -3.34 -25.33 -18.39
CA MET A 6 -2.02 -24.72 -18.20
C MET A 6 -1.10 -25.80 -17.67
N GLU A 7 -0.29 -26.37 -18.56
CA GLU A 7 0.83 -27.22 -18.19
C GLU A 7 1.89 -26.32 -17.55
N ASN A 8 2.30 -26.65 -16.31
CA ASN A 8 3.38 -25.97 -15.62
C ASN A 8 4.67 -26.14 -16.43
N CYS A 9 5.05 -25.12 -17.20
CA CYS A 9 6.38 -25.01 -17.77
C CYS A 9 7.32 -24.63 -16.62
N ALA A 10 7.87 -25.63 -15.94
CA ALA A 10 8.90 -25.41 -14.94
C ALA A 10 10.13 -24.86 -15.66
N VAL A 11 10.41 -23.56 -15.49
CA VAL A 11 11.66 -22.97 -15.95
C VAL A 11 12.77 -23.56 -15.07
N ALA A 12 13.62 -24.39 -15.65
CA ALA A 12 14.86 -24.82 -15.02
C ALA A 12 15.82 -23.63 -15.06
N LEU A 13 15.85 -22.85 -13.99
CA LEU A 13 16.91 -21.87 -13.74
C LEU A 13 18.08 -22.64 -13.13
N ASP A 14 19.29 -22.38 -13.61
CA ASP A 14 20.49 -22.99 -13.03
C ASP A 14 20.65 -22.48 -11.60
N ALA A 15 20.99 -23.39 -10.68
CA ALA A 15 21.04 -23.09 -9.25
C ALA A 15 22.12 -22.06 -8.88
N ASP A 16 23.10 -21.84 -9.76
CA ASP A 16 24.24 -20.95 -9.54
C ASP A 16 23.98 -19.48 -9.94
N ASP A 17 22.84 -19.19 -10.58
CA ASP A 17 22.56 -17.85 -11.13
C ASP A 17 21.96 -16.84 -10.13
N ASP A 18 21.70 -17.27 -8.88
CA ASP A 18 21.13 -16.45 -7.79
C ASP A 18 19.84 -15.70 -8.18
N PHE A 19 19.03 -16.28 -9.07
CA PHE A 19 17.74 -15.70 -9.43
C PHE A 19 16.76 -15.77 -8.25
N HIS A 20 16.13 -14.65 -7.97
CA HIS A 20 15.05 -14.58 -6.98
C HIS A 20 13.68 -14.55 -7.65
N GLU A 21 12.76 -15.32 -7.08
CA GLU A 21 11.35 -15.34 -7.47
C GLU A 21 10.69 -14.00 -7.09
N VAL A 22 10.14 -13.29 -8.08
CA VAL A 22 9.51 -11.97 -7.88
C VAL A 22 8.09 -11.89 -8.44
N SER A 23 7.56 -12.98 -9.02
CA SER A 23 6.24 -13.01 -9.67
C SER A 23 5.08 -12.54 -8.79
N PRO A 24 5.10 -12.65 -7.43
CA PRO A 24 4.09 -12.04 -6.57
C PRO A 24 3.85 -10.55 -6.84
N ILE A 25 4.86 -9.79 -7.30
CA ILE A 25 4.71 -8.37 -7.63
C ILE A 25 3.83 -8.11 -8.86
N LEU A 26 3.62 -9.12 -9.70
CA LEU A 26 2.78 -9.04 -10.90
C LEU A 26 1.29 -9.12 -10.58
N SER A 27 0.94 -9.52 -9.36
CA SER A 27 -0.44 -9.66 -8.90
C SER A 27 -1.03 -8.36 -8.34
N CYS A 28 -2.34 -8.39 -8.13
CA CYS A 28 -3.04 -7.45 -7.26
C CYS A 28 -2.60 -7.67 -5.80
N GLY A 29 -2.42 -6.61 -5.02
CA GLY A 29 -2.03 -6.74 -3.63
C GLY A 29 -1.70 -5.44 -2.91
N VAL A 30 -1.22 -5.63 -1.67
CA VAL A 30 -0.67 -4.59 -0.80
C VAL A 30 0.84 -4.68 -0.80
N TYR A 31 1.52 -3.54 -0.79
CA TYR A 31 2.98 -3.46 -0.74
C TYR A 31 3.43 -2.49 0.36
N ALA A 32 4.57 -2.81 0.98
CA ALA A 32 5.24 -2.00 1.98
C ALA A 32 6.58 -1.49 1.41
N LEU A 33 6.78 -0.19 1.48
CA LEU A 33 8.05 0.45 1.18
C LEU A 33 8.82 0.61 2.47
N VAL A 34 10.07 0.15 2.47
CA VAL A 34 10.94 0.13 3.65
C VAL A 34 12.19 0.97 3.37
N HIS A 35 12.58 1.75 4.36
CA HIS A 35 13.83 2.50 4.35
C HIS A 35 14.60 2.22 5.63
N ARG A 36 15.83 1.72 5.49
CA ARG A 36 16.71 1.38 6.62
C ARG A 36 16.01 0.50 7.66
N GLY A 37 15.31 -0.53 7.18
CA GLY A 37 14.58 -1.50 8.01
C GLY A 37 13.26 -1.01 8.60
N VAL A 38 12.83 0.22 8.32
CA VAL A 38 11.55 0.77 8.81
C VAL A 38 10.52 0.86 7.69
N ILE A 39 9.30 0.36 7.92
CA ILE A 39 8.17 0.55 6.99
C ILE A 39 7.78 2.03 6.98
N VAL A 40 8.07 2.72 5.89
CA VAL A 40 7.80 4.16 5.76
C VAL A 40 6.47 4.45 5.06
N TYR A 41 5.99 3.51 4.24
CA TYR A 41 4.74 3.64 3.49
C TYR A 41 4.12 2.27 3.21
N ILE A 42 2.79 2.21 3.28
CA ILE A 42 1.99 1.07 2.81
C ILE A 42 1.05 1.57 1.73
N GLY A 43 0.97 0.84 0.62
CA GLY A 43 0.03 1.12 -0.44
C GLY A 43 -0.59 -0.14 -1.02
N GLN A 44 -1.66 0.05 -1.79
CA GLN A 44 -2.32 -1.03 -2.51
C GLN A 44 -2.36 -0.75 -4.02
N SER A 45 -2.48 -1.80 -4.83
CA SER A 45 -2.68 -1.67 -6.28
C SER A 45 -3.24 -2.96 -6.89
N LYS A 46 -4.03 -2.83 -7.96
CA LYS A 46 -4.35 -3.95 -8.86
C LYS A 46 -3.15 -4.38 -9.71
N VAL A 47 -2.18 -3.47 -9.88
CA VAL A 47 -0.92 -3.70 -10.62
C VAL A 47 0.22 -3.17 -9.76
N MET A 48 0.79 -4.01 -8.89
CA MET A 48 1.78 -3.56 -7.89
C MET A 48 3.08 -3.09 -8.55
N LEU A 49 3.63 -3.86 -9.50
CA LEU A 49 4.88 -3.52 -10.19
C LEU A 49 4.87 -2.09 -10.75
N GLY A 50 3.84 -1.72 -11.51
CA GLY A 50 3.73 -0.38 -12.09
C GLY A 50 3.62 0.73 -11.02
N ARG A 51 2.93 0.45 -9.91
CA ARG A 51 2.76 1.42 -8.83
C ARG A 51 4.07 1.64 -8.05
N ILE A 52 4.79 0.56 -7.76
CA ILE A 52 6.10 0.59 -7.10
C ILE A 52 7.13 1.27 -8.00
N GLY A 53 7.13 0.96 -9.30
CA GLY A 53 7.97 1.62 -10.30
C GLY A 53 7.73 3.13 -10.36
N ASN A 54 6.48 3.58 -10.28
CA ASN A 54 6.17 5.01 -10.23
C ASN A 54 6.69 5.69 -8.95
N HIS A 55 6.61 5.02 -7.79
CA HIS A 55 7.24 5.53 -6.56
C HIS A 55 8.76 5.68 -6.73
N ARG A 56 9.40 4.69 -7.35
CA ARG A 56 10.84 4.71 -7.64
C ARG A 56 11.23 5.81 -8.63
N ALA A 57 10.45 6.02 -9.69
CA ALA A 57 10.70 7.08 -10.68
C ALA A 57 10.59 8.50 -10.08
N GLN A 58 9.82 8.64 -8.99
CA GLN A 58 9.65 9.89 -8.26
C GLN A 58 10.61 10.04 -7.08
N TRP A 59 11.53 9.10 -6.91
CA TRP A 59 12.50 9.10 -5.81
C TRP A 59 13.32 10.39 -5.78
N GLY A 60 13.43 11.02 -4.61
CA GLY A 60 14.18 12.27 -4.42
C GLY A 60 13.53 13.54 -5.01
N ARG A 61 12.41 13.42 -5.75
CA ARG A 61 11.69 14.59 -6.27
C ARG A 61 10.94 15.28 -5.13
N LYS A 62 10.98 16.62 -5.11
CA LYS A 62 10.22 17.43 -4.15
C LYS A 62 8.73 17.12 -4.25
N ARG A 63 8.06 17.11 -3.10
CA ARG A 63 6.61 16.86 -2.96
C ARG A 63 5.86 17.95 -3.76
N GLY A 64 5.34 17.58 -4.93
CA GLY A 64 4.46 18.46 -5.70
C GLY A 64 3.10 18.63 -4.99
N VAL A 65 2.48 19.79 -5.16
CA VAL A 65 1.32 20.25 -4.35
C VAL A 65 0.00 19.50 -4.65
N ALA A 66 -0.07 18.65 -5.69
CA ALA A 66 -1.36 18.20 -6.24
C ALA A 66 -1.48 16.68 -6.53
N SER A 67 -1.00 15.78 -5.67
CA SER A 67 -1.15 14.33 -5.92
C SER A 67 -1.67 13.55 -4.72
N SER A 68 -2.65 12.67 -4.96
CA SER A 68 -3.31 11.79 -3.99
C SER A 68 -2.43 10.66 -3.42
N ALA A 69 -1.15 10.60 -3.82
CA ALA A 69 -0.18 9.64 -3.33
C ALA A 69 1.10 10.38 -2.90
N PRO A 70 1.78 9.91 -1.83
CA PRO A 70 3.02 10.54 -1.40
C PRO A 70 4.07 10.35 -2.49
N ARG A 71 4.67 11.45 -2.94
CA ARG A 71 5.79 11.47 -3.89
C ARG A 71 7.12 11.62 -3.15
N GLY A 72 8.22 11.18 -3.76
CA GLY A 72 9.55 11.38 -3.19
C GLY A 72 9.84 10.52 -1.96
N ILE A 73 9.14 9.41 -1.79
CA ILE A 73 9.39 8.46 -0.70
C ILE A 73 10.76 7.84 -0.92
N LEU A 74 11.65 7.96 0.07
CA LEU A 74 12.91 7.22 0.06
C LEU A 74 12.62 5.80 0.55
N PHE A 75 13.06 4.79 -0.21
CA PHE A 75 12.97 3.38 0.17
C PHE A 75 14.09 2.58 -0.50
N ASP A 76 14.58 1.56 0.19
CA ASP A 76 15.63 0.63 -0.23
C ASP A 76 15.13 -0.81 -0.34
N GLN A 77 13.99 -1.13 0.27
CA GLN A 77 13.39 -2.45 0.25
C GLN A 77 11.88 -2.35 -0.07
N VAL A 78 11.35 -3.41 -0.69
CA VAL A 78 9.93 -3.56 -1.02
C VAL A 78 9.47 -4.94 -0.59
N PHE A 79 8.38 -4.98 0.17
CA PHE A 79 7.69 -6.22 0.50
C PHE A 79 6.30 -6.20 -0.13
N VAL A 80 5.87 -7.32 -0.68
CA VAL A 80 4.55 -7.45 -1.31
C VAL A 80 3.73 -8.54 -0.63
N ARG A 81 2.42 -8.33 -0.60
CA ARG A 81 1.44 -9.30 -0.14
C ARG A 81 0.30 -9.35 -1.18
N PRO A 82 0.34 -10.33 -2.10
CA PRO A 82 -0.75 -10.55 -3.04
C PRO A 82 -2.07 -10.79 -2.30
N CYS A 83 -3.17 -10.27 -2.86
CA CYS A 83 -4.52 -10.51 -2.37
C CYS A 83 -5.55 -10.34 -3.49
N THR A 84 -6.78 -10.77 -3.25
CA THR A 84 -7.86 -10.51 -4.21
C THR A 84 -8.23 -9.02 -4.23
N PRO A 85 -8.80 -8.50 -5.32
CA PRO A 85 -9.20 -7.09 -5.40
C PRO A 85 -10.16 -6.64 -4.29
N GLU A 86 -11.03 -7.53 -3.81
CA GLU A 86 -12.02 -7.27 -2.77
C GLU A 86 -11.35 -7.05 -1.39
N GLN A 87 -10.17 -7.66 -1.20
CA GLN A 87 -9.43 -7.61 0.06
C GLN A 87 -8.53 -6.39 0.19
N LEU A 88 -8.23 -5.68 -0.92
CA LEU A 88 -7.25 -4.59 -0.96
C LEU A 88 -7.47 -3.58 0.17
N ASN A 89 -8.66 -2.97 0.21
CA ASN A 89 -8.97 -1.89 1.15
C ASN A 89 -8.84 -2.33 2.62
N ALA A 90 -9.39 -3.50 2.94
CA ALA A 90 -9.37 -4.03 4.30
C ALA A 90 -7.94 -4.37 4.74
N LEU A 91 -7.16 -4.98 3.84
CA LEU A 91 -5.79 -5.36 4.11
C LEU A 91 -4.86 -4.16 4.23
N GLU A 92 -4.98 -3.17 3.34
CA GLU A 92 -4.22 -1.92 3.40
C GLU A 92 -4.49 -1.20 4.73
N SER A 93 -5.77 -1.05 5.09
CA SER A 93 -6.18 -0.36 6.31
C SER A 93 -5.66 -1.08 7.56
N SER A 94 -5.77 -2.40 7.61
CA SER A 94 -5.23 -3.24 8.70
C SER A 94 -3.72 -3.08 8.84
N MET A 95 -2.98 -3.08 7.73
CA MET A 95 -1.53 -2.91 7.76
C MET A 95 -1.11 -1.50 8.18
N ILE A 96 -1.80 -0.46 7.67
CA ILE A 96 -1.54 0.93 8.08
C ILE A 96 -1.80 1.10 9.58
N ALA A 97 -2.88 0.52 10.11
CA ALA A 97 -3.19 0.56 11.54
C ALA A 97 -2.11 -0.15 12.38
N LYS A 98 -1.60 -1.30 11.89
CA LYS A 98 -0.57 -2.08 12.57
C LYS A 98 0.79 -1.38 12.60
N TYR A 99 1.26 -0.86 11.46
CA TYR A 99 2.64 -0.39 11.30
C TYR A 99 2.80 1.13 11.40
N GLN A 100 1.70 1.88 11.35
CA GLN A 100 1.66 3.36 11.43
C GLN A 100 2.74 4.08 10.60
N PRO A 101 2.89 3.75 9.30
CA PRO A 101 3.95 4.32 8.47
C PRO A 101 3.86 5.84 8.34
N LYS A 102 5.01 6.51 8.48
CA LYS A 102 5.16 7.98 8.45
C LYS A 102 4.39 8.64 7.30
N TYR A 103 4.51 8.12 6.08
CA TYR A 103 3.91 8.76 4.91
C TYR A 103 2.40 8.53 4.78
N ASN A 104 1.83 7.50 5.40
CA ASN A 104 0.38 7.32 5.44
C ASN A 104 -0.28 8.19 6.51
N VAL A 105 0.39 8.38 7.66
CA VAL A 105 -0.10 9.24 8.76
C VAL A 105 -0.13 10.71 8.33
N GLN A 106 0.94 11.18 7.67
CA GLN A 106 1.03 12.58 7.19
C GLN A 106 -0.02 12.95 6.14
N LEU A 107 -0.62 11.97 5.45
CA LEU A 107 -1.65 12.20 4.44
C LEU A 107 -3.06 12.20 5.02
N ARG A 108 -3.24 11.84 6.30
CA ARG A 108 -4.51 12.03 6.98
C ARG A 108 -4.64 13.54 7.27
N ALA A 109 -5.53 14.22 6.55
CA ALA A 109 -5.89 15.59 6.88
C ALA A 109 -6.39 15.63 8.34
N PRO A 110 -6.07 16.67 9.12
CA PRO A 110 -6.74 16.92 10.39
C PRO A 110 -8.25 16.96 10.14
N LEU A 111 -9.04 16.31 10.99
CA LEU A 111 -10.49 16.48 10.98
C LEU A 111 -10.81 17.98 11.12
N PRO A 112 -11.80 18.51 10.39
CA PRO A 112 -12.32 19.84 10.64
C PRO A 112 -12.66 20.01 12.14
N PRO A 113 -12.32 21.14 12.77
CA PRO A 113 -12.58 21.39 14.20
C PRO A 113 -14.03 21.11 14.62
N ASP A 114 -14.98 21.35 13.70
CA ASP A 114 -16.41 21.16 13.95
C ASP A 114 -16.80 19.71 14.25
N LEU A 115 -16.09 18.72 13.70
CA LEU A 115 -16.34 17.30 14.00
C LEU A 115 -15.77 16.88 15.36
N LEU A 116 -14.70 17.52 15.84
CA LEU A 116 -14.13 17.21 17.17
C LEU A 116 -15.12 17.55 18.30
N HIS A 117 -15.87 18.65 18.16
CA HIS A 117 -16.89 19.04 19.13
C HIS A 117 -18.07 18.05 19.19
N ILE A 118 -18.50 17.53 18.04
CA ILE A 118 -19.59 16.55 17.97
C ILE A 118 -19.17 15.20 18.57
N LEU A 119 -17.90 14.81 18.42
CA LEU A 119 -17.37 13.56 18.95
C LEU A 119 -17.13 13.60 20.45
N ALA A 120 -16.67 14.74 20.97
CA ALA A 120 -16.59 14.97 22.40
C ALA A 120 -17.98 14.93 23.07
N ALA A 121 -19.02 15.43 22.39
CA ALA A 121 -20.39 15.44 22.91
C ALA A 121 -21.10 14.08 22.85
N THR A 122 -20.67 13.16 21.98
CA THR A 122 -21.30 11.85 21.77
C THR A 122 -20.57 10.69 22.46
N GLY A 123 -19.48 10.96 23.18
CA GLY A 123 -18.70 9.92 23.87
C GLY A 123 -17.96 8.95 22.92
N VAL A 124 -17.90 9.28 21.63
CA VAL A 124 -17.23 8.46 20.62
C VAL A 124 -15.74 8.76 20.64
N THR A 125 -14.92 7.77 21.03
CA THR A 125 -13.47 7.92 21.04
C THR A 125 -12.90 7.93 19.63
N MET A 126 -11.78 8.64 19.43
CA MET A 126 -11.05 8.70 18.14
C MET A 126 -10.68 7.32 17.58
N ALA A 127 -10.56 6.29 18.42
CA ALA A 127 -10.32 4.91 18.00
C ALA A 127 -11.53 4.29 17.28
N SER A 128 -12.75 4.63 17.71
CA SER A 128 -14.00 4.08 17.17
C SER A 128 -14.30 4.59 15.74
N LEU A 129 -14.01 5.87 15.50
CA LEU A 129 -14.16 6.52 14.18
C LEU A 129 -13.20 6.01 13.12
N HIS A 130 -11.95 5.71 13.50
CA HIS A 130 -10.95 5.23 12.55
C HIS A 130 -11.29 3.85 11.96
N SER A 131 -12.18 3.08 12.60
CA SER A 131 -12.71 1.83 12.03
C SER A 131 -13.93 2.04 11.12
N ALA A 132 -14.60 3.20 11.22
CA ALA A 132 -15.88 3.49 10.57
C ALA A 132 -15.76 4.41 9.34
N LEU A 133 -14.65 5.13 9.18
CA LEU A 133 -14.42 5.95 7.99
C LEU A 133 -14.03 5.06 6.79
N PRO A 134 -14.80 5.09 5.68
CA PRO A 134 -14.38 4.39 4.48
C PRO A 134 -13.05 4.98 4.00
N PRO A 135 -12.13 4.15 3.47
CA PRO A 135 -10.92 4.66 2.86
C PRO A 135 -11.29 5.69 1.78
N PRO A 136 -10.49 6.76 1.59
CA PRO A 136 -10.80 7.78 0.60
C PRO A 136 -11.07 7.11 -0.74
N VAL A 137 -12.23 7.41 -1.34
CA VAL A 137 -12.62 6.88 -2.66
C VAL A 137 -11.60 7.37 -3.68
N ARG A 138 -10.65 6.49 -4.02
CA ARG A 138 -9.64 6.74 -5.06
C ARG A 138 -10.27 6.31 -6.39
N ARG A 139 -10.73 7.30 -7.17
CA ARG A 139 -11.11 7.14 -8.58
C ARG A 139 -9.90 6.72 -9.41
#